data_AF-A0A397C7F5-F1
#
_entry.id   AF-A0A397C7F5-F1
#
_cell.length_a   1.000
_cell.length_b   1.000
_cell.length_c   1.000
_cell.angle_alpha   90.00
_cell.angle_beta   90.00
_cell.angle_gamma   90.00
#
_symmetry.space_group_name_H-M   'P 1'
#
loop_
_entity.id
_entity.type
_entity.pdbx_description
1 polymer ?
#
loop_
_entity_poly.entity_id
_entity_poly.type
_entity_poly.pdbx_seq_one_letter_code
_entity_poly.pdbx_strand_id
1 'polypeptide(L)'
;MAMNMGSPAELSALVQVLQHTLSPHAAPRRAAELQLKEITKQPNGPLLLLNVLRTPDVELGVRLAASIAFKNLVKKEWDPESEGCIVPECKALVKTHIVSLMCDMPDTLMKQLSAALFTIGEYDFPDQWPELLPQIVEKLGDPTSDLRTVNGMLETSNAIFKRFRHAFKSDALYKELLYCLMQFQVPSRCHIFPPCISTAQSSL
;
A
#
# COMPACT_ATOMS: atom_id res chain seq x y z
N MET A 1 -3.82 23.02 9.56
CA MET A 1 -2.52 22.47 10.02
C MET A 1 -1.99 21.57 8.92
N ALA A 2 -0.77 21.82 8.43
CA ALA A 2 -0.17 20.95 7.42
C ALA A 2 0.11 19.58 8.07
N MET A 3 -0.47 18.50 7.51
CA MET A 3 -0.09 17.15 7.92
C MET A 3 1.33 16.90 7.44
N ASN A 4 2.23 16.66 8.37
CA ASN A 4 3.64 16.37 8.11
C ASN A 4 3.95 14.97 8.67
N MET A 5 5.06 14.35 8.24
CA MET A 5 5.45 12.98 8.62
C MET A 5 5.86 12.78 10.10
N GLY A 6 5.34 13.62 11.00
CA GLY A 6 5.73 13.69 12.40
C GLY A 6 7.04 14.42 12.61
N SER A 7 7.18 15.03 13.78
CA SER A 7 8.46 15.51 14.28
C SER A 7 9.41 14.33 14.58
N PRO A 8 10.74 14.52 14.48
CA PRO A 8 11.71 13.46 14.82
C PRO A 8 11.55 12.93 16.25
N ALA A 9 11.08 13.77 17.18
CA ALA A 9 10.80 13.41 18.55
C ALA A 9 9.64 12.40 18.65
N GLU A 10 8.52 12.64 17.94
CA GLU A 10 7.37 11.73 17.89
C GLU A 10 7.75 10.37 17.28
N LEU A 11 8.60 10.39 16.24
CA LEU A 11 9.12 9.17 15.63
C LEU A 11 9.93 8.34 16.62
N SER A 12 10.86 8.98 17.35
CA SER A 12 11.67 8.30 18.35
C SER A 12 10.83 7.71 19.49
N ALA A 13 9.81 8.44 19.95
CA ALA A 13 8.87 7.97 20.96
C ALA A 13 8.07 6.76 20.47
N LEU A 14 7.57 6.79 19.22
CA LEU A 14 6.84 5.68 18.63
C LEU A 14 7.72 4.44 18.47
N VAL A 15 8.98 4.60 18.06
CA VAL A 15 9.95 3.50 17.97
C VAL A 15 10.15 2.85 19.34
N GLN A 16 10.30 3.63 20.41
CA GLN A 16 10.42 3.08 21.77
C GLN A 16 9.16 2.33 22.21
N VAL A 17 7.97 2.89 21.95
CA VAL A 17 6.70 2.21 22.25
C VAL A 17 6.63 0.88 21.50
N LEU A 18 6.94 0.86 20.21
CA LEU A 18 6.96 -0.36 19.40
C LEU A 18 8.00 -1.38 19.90
N GLN A 19 9.18 -0.95 20.34
CA GLN A 19 10.15 -1.85 20.99
C GLN A 19 9.58 -2.50 22.26
N HIS A 20 8.85 -1.74 23.08
CA HIS A 20 8.19 -2.28 24.25
C HIS A 20 7.05 -3.26 23.92
N THR A 21 6.38 -3.12 22.76
CA THR A 21 5.41 -4.13 22.29
C THR A 21 6.06 -5.49 21.98
N LEU A 22 7.36 -5.52 21.70
CA LEU A 22 8.12 -6.74 21.45
C LEU A 22 8.68 -7.37 22.73
N SER A 23 8.51 -6.73 23.90
CA SER A 23 9.03 -7.24 25.17
C SER A 23 8.42 -8.60 25.53
N PRO A 24 9.19 -9.57 26.05
CA PRO A 24 8.68 -10.87 26.47
C PRO A 24 7.73 -10.78 27.69
N HIS A 25 7.77 -9.69 28.45
CA HIS A 25 6.94 -9.50 29.65
C HIS A 25 5.57 -8.91 29.30
N ALA A 26 4.49 -9.49 29.85
CA ALA A 26 3.11 -9.11 29.52
C ALA A 26 2.71 -7.69 29.98
N ALA A 27 3.22 -7.24 31.13
CA ALA A 27 2.90 -5.92 31.68
C ALA A 27 3.40 -4.75 30.80
N PRO A 28 4.70 -4.67 30.43
CA PRO A 28 5.17 -3.59 29.55
C PRO A 28 4.58 -3.70 28.15
N ARG A 29 4.32 -4.91 27.64
CA ARG A 29 3.67 -5.11 26.34
C ARG A 29 2.27 -4.49 26.28
N ARG A 30 1.42 -4.77 27.27
CA ARG A 30 0.06 -4.22 27.32
C ARG A 30 0.05 -2.70 27.47
N ALA A 31 0.96 -2.15 28.28
CA ALA A 31 1.10 -0.71 28.43
C ALA A 31 1.50 -0.05 27.09
N ALA A 32 2.46 -0.64 26.38
CA ALA A 32 2.89 -0.16 25.08
C ALA A 32 1.80 -0.28 24.00
N GLU A 33 1.01 -1.35 23.98
CA GLU A 33 -0.13 -1.50 23.06
C GLU A 33 -1.22 -0.44 23.31
N LEU A 34 -1.47 -0.09 24.57
CA LEU A 34 -2.38 1.00 24.94
C LEU A 34 -1.85 2.35 24.45
N GLN A 35 -0.57 2.64 24.68
CA GLN A 35 0.07 3.87 24.18
C GLN A 35 0.06 3.94 22.66
N LEU A 36 0.35 2.82 21.98
CA LEU A 36 0.31 2.73 20.52
C LEU A 36 -1.08 3.07 20.00
N LYS A 37 -2.14 2.55 20.63
CA LYS A 37 -3.53 2.88 20.25
C LYS A 37 -3.82 4.37 20.37
N GLU A 38 -3.37 5.02 21.44
CA GLU A 38 -3.57 6.46 21.64
C GLU A 38 -2.79 7.30 20.60
N ILE A 39 -1.57 6.89 20.25
CA ILE A 39 -0.79 7.57 19.19
C ILE A 39 -1.47 7.37 17.82
N THR A 40 -1.97 6.17 17.53
CA THR A 40 -2.61 5.89 16.23
C THR A 40 -3.95 6.59 16.04
N LYS A 41 -4.65 6.95 17.12
CA LYS A 41 -5.89 7.76 17.08
C LYS A 41 -5.64 9.20 16.61
N GLN A 42 -4.40 9.68 16.68
CA GLN A 42 -4.08 11.01 16.19
C GLN A 42 -4.23 11.05 14.66
N PRO A 43 -4.61 12.20 14.07
CA PRO A 43 -4.79 12.31 12.61
C PRO A 43 -3.52 11.97 11.80
N ASN A 44 -2.34 12.13 12.41
CA ASN A 44 -1.05 11.80 11.80
C ASN A 44 -0.60 10.34 12.06
N GLY A 45 -1.37 9.56 12.82
CA GLY A 45 -1.03 8.19 13.24
C GLY A 45 -0.60 7.26 12.09
N PRO A 46 -1.38 7.15 10.99
CA PRO A 46 -1.01 6.33 9.84
C PRO A 46 0.33 6.77 9.21
N LEU A 47 0.57 8.09 9.11
CA LEU A 47 1.79 8.65 8.51
C LEU A 47 3.02 8.40 9.38
N LEU A 48 2.87 8.48 10.71
CA LEU A 48 3.93 8.16 11.65
C LEU A 48 4.38 6.70 11.50
N LEU A 49 3.44 5.77 11.38
CA LEU A 49 3.74 4.35 11.17
C LEU A 49 4.47 4.12 9.84
N LEU A 50 4.04 4.78 8.75
CA LEU A 50 4.75 4.71 7.47
C LEU A 50 6.16 5.30 7.55
N ASN A 51 6.37 6.36 8.34
CA ASN A 51 7.69 6.96 8.51
C ASN A 51 8.65 6.02 9.28
N VAL A 52 8.16 5.28 10.28
CA VAL A 52 8.94 4.22 10.95
C VAL A 52 9.36 3.14 9.95
N LEU A 53 8.46 2.72 9.06
CA LEU A 53 8.76 1.70 8.04
C LEU A 53 9.83 2.15 7.05
N ARG A 54 9.83 3.44 6.70
CA ARG A 54 10.80 4.05 5.79
C ARG A 54 12.18 4.19 6.41
N THR A 55 12.28 4.33 7.73
CA THR A 55 13.54 4.58 8.42
C THR A 55 14.38 3.28 8.47
N PRO A 56 15.51 3.19 7.76
CA PRO A 56 16.30 1.96 7.70
C PRO A 56 17.05 1.66 9.00
N ASP A 57 17.32 2.68 9.82
CA ASP A 57 18.04 2.55 11.09
C ASP A 57 17.24 1.82 12.19
N VAL A 58 15.93 1.63 11.96
CA VAL A 58 15.06 0.93 12.90
C VAL A 58 15.14 -0.58 12.68
N GLU A 59 15.26 -1.32 13.78
CA GLU A 59 15.31 -2.79 13.77
C GLU A 59 14.12 -3.41 13.01
N LEU A 60 14.38 -4.49 12.26
CA LEU A 60 13.35 -5.16 11.46
C LEU A 60 12.14 -5.61 12.29
N GLY A 61 12.34 -6.05 13.54
CA GLY A 61 11.25 -6.44 14.43
C GLY A 61 10.30 -5.29 14.74
N VAL A 62 10.84 -4.09 14.97
CA VAL A 62 10.08 -2.86 15.22
C VAL A 62 9.34 -2.40 13.96
N ARG A 63 10.00 -2.47 12.81
CA ARG A 63 9.35 -2.19 11.50
C ARG A 63 8.22 -3.18 11.23
N LEU A 64 8.39 -4.46 11.56
CA LEU A 64 7.33 -5.44 11.43
C LEU A 64 6.14 -5.12 12.34
N ALA A 65 6.39 -4.78 13.61
CA ALA A 65 5.33 -4.33 14.53
C ALA A 65 4.59 -3.10 13.99
N ALA A 66 5.32 -2.12 13.44
CA ALA A 66 4.73 -0.93 12.81
C ALA A 66 3.84 -1.31 11.61
N SER A 67 4.29 -2.22 10.74
CA SER A 67 3.51 -2.67 9.57
C SER A 67 2.22 -3.38 9.97
N ILE A 68 2.25 -4.16 11.04
CA ILE A 68 1.07 -4.86 11.57
C ILE A 68 0.10 -3.86 12.18
N ALA A 69 0.61 -2.90 12.96
CA ALA A 69 -0.22 -1.82 13.53
C ALA A 69 -0.88 -1.00 12.41
N PHE A 70 -0.13 -0.65 11.37
CA PHE A 70 -0.64 0.07 10.20
C PHE A 70 -1.75 -0.72 9.49
N LYS A 71 -1.53 -2.00 9.21
CA LYS A 71 -2.56 -2.87 8.61
C LYS A 71 -3.84 -2.91 9.46
N ASN A 72 -3.70 -3.07 10.77
CA ASN A 72 -4.84 -3.14 11.68
C ASN A 72 -5.60 -1.81 11.75
N LEU A 73 -4.87 -0.68 11.67
CA LEU A 73 -5.43 0.66 11.63
C LEU A 73 -6.26 0.87 10.36
N VAL A 74 -5.68 0.57 9.19
CA VAL A 74 -6.38 0.62 7.89
C VAL A 74 -7.62 -0.26 7.92
N LYS A 75 -7.52 -1.48 8.45
CA LYS A 75 -8.68 -2.39 8.53
C LYS A 75 -9.84 -1.83 9.37
N LYS A 76 -9.56 -1.02 10.39
CA LYS A 76 -10.56 -0.53 11.35
C LYS A 76 -11.10 0.86 10.98
N GLU A 77 -10.25 1.73 10.46
CA GLU A 77 -10.49 3.19 10.36
C GLU A 77 -10.38 3.73 8.92
N TRP A 78 -10.25 2.85 7.93
CA TRP A 78 -10.30 3.27 6.52
C TRP A 78 -11.73 3.43 5.99
N ASP A 79 -12.69 2.72 6.58
CA ASP A 79 -14.11 2.80 6.23
C ASP A 79 -14.67 4.19 6.57
N PRO A 80 -15.27 4.92 5.60
CA PRO A 80 -15.90 6.21 5.86
C PRO A 80 -17.02 6.17 6.91
N GLU A 81 -17.64 5.02 7.16
CA GLU A 81 -18.69 4.85 8.16
C GLU A 81 -18.14 4.58 9.58
N SER A 82 -16.82 4.41 9.73
CA SER A 82 -16.19 4.10 11.02
C SER A 82 -16.00 5.34 11.89
N GLU A 83 -16.32 5.22 13.18
CA GLU A 83 -16.02 6.25 14.19
C GLU A 83 -14.50 6.40 14.34
N GLY A 84 -13.97 7.54 13.89
CA GLY A 84 -12.52 7.80 13.84
C GLY A 84 -11.87 7.56 12.47
N CYS A 85 -12.66 7.59 11.39
CA CYS A 85 -12.16 7.50 10.03
C CYS A 85 -10.97 8.43 9.77
N ILE A 86 -9.97 7.89 9.06
CA ILE A 86 -8.78 8.64 8.66
C ILE A 86 -9.20 9.80 7.74
N VAL A 87 -8.75 11.00 8.10
CA VAL A 87 -8.96 12.24 7.34
C VAL A 87 -8.49 12.10 5.87
N PRO A 88 -9.22 12.67 4.91
CA PRO A 88 -8.98 12.44 3.48
C PRO A 88 -7.58 12.89 3.03
N GLU A 89 -7.02 13.95 3.62
CA GLU A 89 -5.65 14.40 3.32
C GLU A 89 -4.60 13.36 3.75
N CYS A 90 -4.82 12.69 4.89
CA CYS A 90 -3.96 11.61 5.36
C CYS A 90 -4.09 10.38 4.45
N LYS A 91 -5.30 10.04 3.99
CA LYS A 91 -5.51 8.96 3.01
C LYS A 91 -4.73 9.22 1.72
N ALA A 92 -4.77 10.43 1.18
CA ALA A 92 -4.04 10.79 -0.03
C ALA A 92 -2.52 10.62 0.14
N LEU A 93 -1.96 11.07 1.27
CA LEU A 93 -0.53 10.89 1.57
C LEU A 93 -0.16 9.42 1.76
N VAL A 94 -1.00 8.64 2.47
CA VAL A 94 -0.80 7.20 2.65
C VAL A 94 -0.75 6.47 1.31
N LYS A 95 -1.66 6.81 0.38
CA LYS A 95 -1.69 6.25 -0.99
C LYS A 95 -0.39 6.51 -1.74
N THR A 96 0.13 7.73 -1.70
CA THR A 96 1.39 8.08 -2.37
C THR A 96 2.59 7.34 -1.75
N HIS A 97 2.62 7.24 -0.42
CA HIS A 97 3.77 6.62 0.26
C HIS A 97 3.76 5.10 0.22
N ILE A 98 2.59 4.44 0.29
CA ILE A 98 2.52 2.97 0.35
C ILE A 98 3.06 2.32 -0.93
N VAL A 99 2.78 2.91 -2.11
CA VAL A 99 3.27 2.40 -3.41
C VAL A 99 4.79 2.50 -3.48
N SER A 100 5.37 3.63 -3.07
CA SER A 100 6.82 3.80 -3.01
C SER A 100 7.47 2.84 -2.02
N LEU A 101 6.87 2.65 -0.84
CA LEU A 101 7.43 1.76 0.18
C LEU A 101 7.43 0.31 -0.28
N MET A 102 6.40 -0.16 -1.00
CA MET A 102 6.37 -1.54 -1.50
C MET A 102 7.55 -1.91 -2.41
N CYS A 103 8.16 -0.93 -3.09
CA CYS A 103 9.33 -1.15 -3.93
C CYS A 103 10.60 -1.44 -3.12
N ASP A 104 10.72 -0.85 -1.94
CA ASP A 104 11.97 -0.80 -1.16
C ASP A 104 11.96 -1.80 0.02
N MET A 105 10.79 -2.37 0.35
CA MET A 105 10.62 -3.21 1.53
C MET A 105 11.00 -4.69 1.28
N PRO A 106 11.54 -5.39 2.29
CA PRO A 106 11.71 -6.83 2.25
C PRO A 106 10.37 -7.59 2.25
N ASP A 107 10.38 -8.82 1.75
CA ASP A 107 9.19 -9.66 1.55
C ASP A 107 8.24 -9.77 2.76
N THR A 108 8.78 -9.79 3.98
CA THR A 108 7.98 -9.90 5.21
C THR A 108 7.11 -8.66 5.45
N LEU A 109 7.69 -7.48 5.26
CA LEU A 109 6.99 -6.19 5.39
C LEU A 109 6.06 -5.97 4.19
N MET A 110 6.51 -6.34 2.99
CA MET A 110 5.74 -6.26 1.76
C MET A 110 4.39 -7.00 1.88
N LYS A 111 4.38 -8.20 2.49
CA LYS A 111 3.12 -8.95 2.73
C LYS A 111 2.14 -8.22 3.66
N GLN A 112 2.63 -7.53 4.70
CA GLN A 112 1.75 -6.76 5.59
C GLN A 112 1.19 -5.52 4.89
N LEU A 113 2.02 -4.85 4.08
CA LEU A 113 1.59 -3.70 3.28
C LEU A 113 0.60 -4.11 2.18
N SER A 114 0.84 -5.22 1.49
CA SER A 114 -0.06 -5.83 0.50
C SER A 114 -1.45 -6.10 1.10
N ALA A 115 -1.51 -6.64 2.32
CA ALA A 115 -2.78 -6.86 3.02
C ALA A 115 -3.47 -5.54 3.42
N ALA A 116 -2.73 -4.50 3.79
CA ALA A 116 -3.31 -3.18 4.05
C ALA A 116 -3.83 -2.55 2.75
N LEU A 117 -3.07 -2.66 1.67
CA LEU A 117 -3.44 -2.16 0.35
C LEU A 117 -4.69 -2.85 -0.20
N PHE A 118 -4.84 -4.16 0.02
CA PHE A 118 -6.06 -4.89 -0.32
C PHE A 118 -7.28 -4.17 0.26
N THR A 119 -7.26 -3.88 1.57
CA THR A 119 -8.35 -3.18 2.24
C THR A 119 -8.53 -1.75 1.71
N ILE A 120 -7.46 -0.99 1.47
CA ILE A 120 -7.58 0.34 0.86
C ILE A 120 -8.26 0.26 -0.51
N GLY A 121 -7.87 -0.73 -1.32
CA GLY A 121 -8.45 -0.98 -2.63
C GLY A 121 -9.91 -1.44 -2.58
N GLU A 122 -10.40 -2.01 -1.48
CA GLU A 122 -11.82 -2.34 -1.33
C GLU A 122 -12.70 -1.09 -1.27
N TYR A 123 -12.21 -0.01 -0.64
CA TYR A 123 -12.99 1.22 -0.47
C TYR A 123 -12.71 2.28 -1.53
N ASP A 124 -11.45 2.44 -1.95
CA ASP A 124 -11.04 3.60 -2.72
C ASP A 124 -10.86 3.29 -4.22
N PHE A 125 -10.73 2.02 -4.61
CA PHE A 125 -10.58 1.64 -6.02
C PHE A 125 -11.95 1.39 -6.67
N PRO A 126 -12.17 1.81 -7.94
CA PRO A 126 -11.29 2.63 -8.78
C PRO A 126 -11.53 4.14 -8.70
N ASP A 127 -12.70 4.59 -8.24
CA ASP A 127 -13.13 5.98 -8.39
C ASP A 127 -12.30 6.99 -7.59
N GLN A 128 -11.83 6.61 -6.39
CA GLN A 128 -11.03 7.47 -5.50
C GLN A 128 -9.52 7.24 -5.64
N TRP A 129 -9.09 6.33 -6.51
CA TRP A 129 -7.67 6.06 -6.76
C TRP A 129 -7.37 5.56 -8.18
N PRO A 130 -7.71 6.34 -9.23
CA PRO A 130 -7.52 5.92 -10.62
C PRO A 130 -6.04 5.82 -11.03
N GLU A 131 -5.15 6.56 -10.35
CA GLU A 131 -3.72 6.62 -10.67
C GLU A 131 -2.94 5.36 -10.27
N LEU A 132 -3.53 4.45 -9.49
CA LEU A 132 -2.84 3.25 -9.00
C LEU A 132 -2.43 2.33 -10.16
N LEU A 133 -3.35 2.04 -11.08
CA LEU A 133 -3.09 1.12 -12.20
C LEU A 133 -2.04 1.66 -13.18
N PRO A 134 -2.14 2.92 -13.66
CA PRO A 134 -1.09 3.51 -14.49
C PRO A 134 0.30 3.45 -13.84
N GLN A 135 0.41 3.74 -12.54
CA GLN A 135 1.69 3.69 -11.82
C GLN A 135 2.30 2.28 -11.77
N ILE A 136 1.48 1.26 -11.51
CA ILE A 136 1.94 -0.13 -11.51
C ILE A 136 2.42 -0.52 -12.91
N VAL A 137 1.62 -0.19 -13.92
CA VAL A 137 1.92 -0.47 -15.33
C VAL A 137 3.22 0.19 -15.78
N GLU A 138 3.41 1.46 -15.45
CA GLU A 138 4.62 2.22 -15.77
C GLU A 138 5.85 1.58 -15.12
N LYS A 139 5.78 1.26 -13.82
CA LYS A 139 6.88 0.62 -13.10
C LYS A 139 7.21 -0.79 -13.59
N LEU A 140 6.20 -1.56 -14.00
CA LEU A 140 6.39 -2.89 -14.59
C LEU A 140 6.92 -2.84 -16.02
N GLY A 141 6.60 -1.78 -16.78
CA GLY A 141 7.05 -1.58 -18.15
C GLY A 141 8.45 -0.98 -18.28
N ASP A 142 8.99 -0.41 -17.19
CA ASP A 142 10.33 0.16 -17.16
C ASP A 142 11.41 -0.96 -17.13
N PRO A 143 12.24 -1.09 -18.18
CA PRO A 143 13.28 -2.12 -18.25
C PRO A 143 14.44 -1.88 -17.26
N THR A 144 14.50 -0.72 -16.61
CA THR A 144 15.50 -0.40 -15.59
C THR A 144 15.05 -0.76 -14.17
N SER A 145 13.80 -1.22 -14.00
CA SER A 145 13.25 -1.59 -12.70
C SER A 145 13.92 -2.83 -12.12
N ASP A 146 14.34 -2.73 -10.86
CA ASP A 146 14.87 -3.86 -10.11
C ASP A 146 13.80 -4.95 -9.90
N LEU A 147 14.25 -6.21 -9.78
CA LEU A 147 13.37 -7.35 -9.48
C LEU A 147 12.54 -7.15 -8.21
N ARG A 148 13.05 -6.37 -7.24
CA ARG A 148 12.32 -6.02 -6.00
C ARG A 148 11.15 -5.09 -6.28
N THR A 149 11.37 -4.04 -7.07
CA THR A 149 10.34 -3.12 -7.52
C THR A 149 9.26 -3.86 -8.31
N VAL A 150 9.66 -4.74 -9.24
CA VAL A 150 8.74 -5.58 -10.01
C VAL A 150 7.92 -6.48 -9.09
N ASN A 151 8.55 -7.16 -8.12
CA ASN A 151 7.84 -8.01 -7.16
C ASN A 151 6.84 -7.21 -6.31
N GLY A 152 7.22 -6.03 -5.82
CA GLY A 152 6.34 -5.11 -5.11
C GLY A 152 5.11 -4.70 -5.94
N MET A 153 5.31 -4.37 -7.22
CA MET A 153 4.20 -4.02 -8.12
C MET A 153 3.30 -5.21 -8.47
N LEU A 154 3.86 -6.40 -8.65
CA LEU A 154 3.08 -7.62 -8.86
C LEU A 154 2.24 -7.96 -7.63
N GLU A 155 2.81 -7.82 -6.43
CA GLU A 155 2.09 -8.07 -5.19
C GLU A 155 0.99 -7.02 -4.93
N THR A 156 1.25 -5.76 -5.27
CA THR A 156 0.26 -4.67 -5.30
C THR A 156 -0.89 -5.01 -6.24
N SER A 157 -0.58 -5.43 -7.47
CA SER A 157 -1.56 -5.84 -8.47
C SER A 157 -2.38 -7.04 -7.99
N ASN A 158 -1.71 -8.04 -7.41
CA ASN A 158 -2.35 -9.24 -6.86
C ASN A 158 -3.32 -8.89 -5.73
N ALA A 159 -2.97 -7.93 -4.85
CA ALA A 159 -3.87 -7.44 -3.83
C ALA A 159 -5.13 -6.84 -4.45
N ILE A 160 -5.01 -5.91 -5.41
CA ILE A 160 -6.18 -5.32 -6.07
C ILE A 160 -7.00 -6.39 -6.81
N PHE A 161 -6.33 -7.34 -7.49
CA PHE A 161 -7.03 -8.37 -8.25
C PHE A 161 -7.76 -9.41 -7.41
N LYS A 162 -7.29 -9.67 -6.18
CA LYS A 162 -7.98 -10.56 -5.24
C LYS A 162 -9.40 -10.09 -4.93
N ARG A 163 -9.67 -8.78 -4.96
CA ARG A 163 -11.02 -8.22 -4.75
C ARG A 163 -12.01 -8.74 -5.79
N PHE A 164 -11.62 -8.75 -7.08
CA PHE A 164 -12.50 -9.21 -8.16
C PHE A 164 -12.82 -10.70 -8.07
N ARG A 165 -11.98 -11.50 -7.39
CA ARG A 165 -12.20 -12.95 -7.25
C ARG A 165 -13.45 -13.28 -6.42
N HIS A 166 -13.76 -12.45 -5.43
CA HIS A 166 -14.85 -12.67 -4.49
C HIS A 166 -16.05 -11.76 -4.72
N ALA A 167 -15.91 -10.76 -5.60
CA ALA A 167 -16.99 -9.84 -5.90
C ALA A 167 -18.11 -10.51 -6.71
N PHE A 168 -19.36 -10.19 -6.35
CA PHE A 168 -20.54 -10.63 -7.10
C PHE A 168 -20.58 -9.95 -8.46
N LYS A 169 -20.97 -10.71 -9.49
CA LYS A 169 -21.09 -10.21 -10.86
C LYS A 169 -22.11 -9.08 -10.91
N SER A 170 -21.65 -7.86 -11.15
CA SER A 170 -22.46 -6.67 -11.37
C SER A 170 -21.92 -5.89 -12.56
N ASP A 171 -22.76 -5.09 -13.21
CA ASP A 171 -22.36 -4.27 -14.36
C ASP A 171 -21.29 -3.23 -13.99
N ALA A 172 -21.31 -2.74 -12.74
CA ALA A 172 -20.26 -1.89 -12.20
C ALA A 172 -18.92 -2.66 -12.16
N LEU A 173 -18.91 -3.86 -11.58
CA LEU A 173 -17.71 -4.69 -11.50
C LEU A 173 -17.12 -5.03 -12.88
N TYR A 174 -17.97 -5.32 -13.86
CA TYR A 174 -17.52 -5.60 -15.24
C TYR A 174 -16.84 -4.38 -15.87
N LYS A 175 -17.34 -3.17 -15.64
CA LYS A 175 -16.69 -1.94 -16.11
C LYS A 175 -15.33 -1.72 -15.44
N GLU A 176 -15.22 -1.97 -14.15
CA GLU A 176 -13.94 -1.90 -13.43
C GLU A 176 -12.94 -2.93 -13.96
N LEU A 177 -13.39 -4.15 -14.20
CA LEU A 177 -12.56 -5.22 -14.75
C LEU A 177 -12.10 -4.88 -16.18
N LEU A 178 -12.99 -4.33 -17.01
CA LEU A 178 -12.64 -3.85 -18.34
C LEU A 178 -11.62 -2.71 -18.27
N TYR A 179 -11.77 -1.77 -17.33
CA TYR A 179 -10.78 -0.71 -17.09
C TYR A 179 -9.41 -1.31 -16.73
N CYS A 180 -9.36 -2.26 -15.80
CA CYS A 180 -8.12 -2.95 -15.45
C CYS A 180 -7.50 -3.66 -16.66
N LEU A 181 -8.30 -4.38 -17.43
CA LEU A 181 -7.86 -5.08 -18.63
C LEU A 181 -7.30 -4.11 -19.67
N MET A 182 -7.97 -2.99 -19.93
CA MET A 182 -7.47 -1.98 -20.88
C MET A 182 -6.12 -1.42 -20.45
N GLN A 183 -5.94 -1.10 -19.17
CA GLN A 183 -4.68 -0.55 -18.66
C GLN A 183 -3.52 -1.57 -18.73
N PHE A 184 -3.77 -2.84 -18.39
CA PHE A 184 -2.74 -3.89 -18.46
C PHE A 184 -2.47 -4.42 -19.88
N GLN A 185 -3.40 -4.24 -20.83
CA GLN A 185 -3.26 -4.70 -22.21
C GLN A 185 -2.41 -3.77 -23.10
N VAL A 186 -2.35 -2.47 -22.79
CA VAL A 186 -1.55 -1.50 -23.58
C VAL A 186 -0.03 -1.75 -23.49
N PRO A 187 0.57 -2.02 -22.31
CA PRO A 187 2.01 -2.29 -22.17
C PRO A 187 2.38 -3.70 -22.63
N SER A 188 1.55 -4.69 -22.32
CA SER A 188 1.80 -6.09 -22.69
C SER A 188 1.73 -6.32 -24.21
N ARG A 189 0.92 -5.53 -24.94
CA ARG A 189 0.89 -5.53 -26.41
C ARG A 189 2.10 -4.83 -27.06
N CYS A 190 2.85 -4.01 -26.34
CA CYS A 190 4.05 -3.36 -26.89
C CYS A 190 5.36 -4.07 -26.49
N HIS A 191 5.43 -4.69 -25.30
CA HIS A 191 6.67 -5.28 -24.80
C HIS A 191 6.71 -6.82 -24.83
N ILE A 192 5.56 -7.52 -24.70
CA ILE A 192 5.51 -9.00 -24.63
C ILE A 192 5.08 -9.62 -25.96
N PHE A 193 4.27 -8.91 -26.76
CA PHE A 193 3.86 -9.32 -28.10
C PHE A 193 4.11 -8.18 -29.09
N PRO A 194 5.30 -8.03 -29.67
CA PRO A 194 5.51 -7.02 -30.70
C PRO A 194 4.48 -7.20 -31.83
N PRO A 195 3.86 -6.11 -32.33
CA PRO A 195 2.91 -6.22 -33.42
C PRO A 195 3.65 -6.73 -34.66
N CYS A 196 3.39 -7.98 -35.07
CA CYS A 196 3.83 -8.54 -36.35
C CYS A 196 3.13 -7.87 -37.57
N ILE A 197 2.62 -6.65 -37.45
CA ILE A 197 1.78 -5.98 -38.45
C ILE A 197 2.55 -4.80 -39.09
N SER A 198 3.78 -5.04 -39.54
CA SER A 198 4.49 -4.07 -40.40
C SER A 198 5.10 -4.69 -41.66
N THR A 199 5.00 -5.99 -41.90
CA THR A 199 5.65 -6.62 -43.07
C THR A 199 4.67 -6.96 -44.22
N ALA A 200 3.46 -6.40 -44.23
CA ALA A 200 2.44 -6.73 -45.24
C ALA A 200 1.88 -5.50 -46.01
N GLN A 201 2.65 -4.42 -46.14
CA GLN A 201 2.31 -3.30 -47.05
C GLN A 201 3.45 -2.91 -48.00
N SER A 202 4.38 -3.83 -48.28
CA SER A 202 5.42 -3.62 -49.30
C SER A 202 5.50 -4.82 -50.24
N SER A 203 4.36 -5.22 -50.80
CA SER A 203 4.24 -6.09 -51.97
C SER A 203 2.79 -6.07 -52.45
N LEU A 204 2.42 -5.03 -53.20
CA LEU A 204 1.48 -4.99 -54.33
C LEU A 204 1.19 -3.54 -54.70
#